data_AF-A0A368FN45-F1
#
_entry.id   AF-A0A368FN45-F1
#
_cell.length_a   1.000
_cell.length_b   1.000
_cell.length_c   1.000
_cell.angle_alpha   90.00
_cell.angle_beta   90.00
_cell.angle_gamma   90.00
#
_symmetry.space_group_name_H-M   'P 1'
#
loop_
_entity.id
_entity.type
_entity.pdbx_description
1 polymer ?
#
loop_
_entity_poly.entity_id
_entity_poly.type
_entity_poly.pdbx_seq_one_letter_code
_entity_poly.pdbx_strand_id
1 'polypeptide(L)'
;MTISSGITAEEKKKIAELRKLVKDDISEYYDTDFNLLRWLQGHAQLSIPDVARKLRHHLKARKSTWNLDKIHKNERTHPIHNHWRYGITGLSGTLENVIVNIEQ
;
A
#
# COMPACT_ATOMS: atom_id res chain seq x y z
N MET A 1 6.11 -9.73 -20.91
CA MET A 1 6.21 -9.65 -19.44
C MET A 1 5.92 -11.03 -18.89
N THR A 2 6.92 -11.71 -18.36
CA THR A 2 6.71 -12.93 -17.57
C THR A 2 6.19 -12.50 -16.21
N ILE A 3 4.88 -12.66 -15.99
CA ILE A 3 4.29 -12.50 -14.66
C ILE A 3 4.82 -13.68 -13.84
N SER A 4 5.79 -13.41 -12.97
CA SER A 4 6.28 -14.41 -12.00
C SER A 4 5.11 -14.86 -11.15
N SER A 5 4.80 -16.16 -11.21
CA SER A 5 3.71 -16.77 -10.46
C SER A 5 4.12 -16.97 -9.00
N GLY A 6 4.01 -15.90 -8.22
CA GLY A 6 4.07 -15.93 -6.75
C GLY A 6 5.35 -15.38 -6.12
N ILE A 7 5.31 -15.27 -4.80
CA ILE A 7 6.39 -14.73 -3.96
C ILE A 7 7.49 -15.77 -3.82
N THR A 8 8.69 -15.44 -4.28
CA THR A 8 9.87 -16.31 -4.22
C THR A 8 10.32 -16.56 -2.77
N ALA A 9 11.09 -17.63 -2.55
CA ALA A 9 11.64 -17.93 -1.23
C ALA A 9 12.53 -16.80 -0.68
N GLU A 10 13.24 -16.11 -1.57
CA GLU A 10 14.08 -14.96 -1.22
C GLU A 10 13.23 -13.75 -0.82
N GLU A 11 12.18 -13.43 -1.58
CA GLU A 11 11.24 -12.36 -1.21
C GLU A 11 10.55 -12.65 0.12
N LYS A 12 10.17 -13.91 0.41
CA LYS A 12 9.59 -14.28 1.71
C LYS A 12 10.53 -13.98 2.87
N LYS A 13 11.84 -14.22 2.72
CA LYS A 13 12.84 -13.88 3.75
C LYS A 13 12.91 -12.37 3.97
N LYS A 14 13.00 -11.60 2.88
CA LYS A 14 13.05 -10.12 2.96
C LYS A 14 11.79 -9.53 3.56
N ILE A 15 10.61 -10.08 3.23
CA ILE A 15 9.32 -9.70 3.82
C ILE A 15 9.32 -9.97 5.32
N ALA A 16 9.75 -11.16 5.77
CA ALA A 16 9.82 -11.50 7.18
C ALA A 16 10.79 -10.57 7.96
N GLU A 17 11.94 -10.24 7.37
CA GLU A 17 12.89 -9.30 7.95
C GLU A 17 12.29 -7.89 8.06
N LEU A 18 11.72 -7.37 6.98
CA LEU A 18 11.08 -6.06 6.99
C LEU A 18 9.93 -6.00 8.00
N ARG A 19 9.06 -7.02 8.03
CA ARG A 19 7.96 -7.16 8.99
C ARG A 19 8.47 -7.04 10.43
N LYS A 20 9.56 -7.73 10.76
CA LYS A 20 10.17 -7.67 12.09
C LYS A 20 10.63 -6.25 12.45
N LEU A 21 11.22 -5.53 11.49
CA LEU A 21 11.72 -4.16 11.70
C LEU A 21 10.62 -3.10 11.87
N VAL A 22 9.42 -3.35 11.34
CA VAL A 22 8.30 -2.41 11.40
C VAL A 22 7.14 -2.88 12.30
N LYS A 23 7.32 -3.98 13.02
CA LYS A 23 6.27 -4.67 13.80
C LYS A 23 5.50 -3.75 14.76
N ASP A 24 6.17 -2.78 15.35
CA ASP A 24 5.56 -1.89 16.35
C ASP A 24 4.70 -0.79 15.67
N ASP A 25 5.00 -0.47 14.41
CA ASP A 25 4.34 0.59 13.66
C ASP A 25 3.28 0.06 12.68
N ILE A 26 3.32 -1.22 12.30
CA ILE A 26 2.36 -1.81 11.34
C ILE A 26 0.98 -2.01 11.98
N SER A 27 -0.07 -2.04 11.17
CA SER A 27 -1.44 -2.36 11.58
C SER A 27 -1.88 -3.68 10.97
N GLU A 28 -2.87 -4.34 11.55
CA GLU A 28 -3.44 -5.58 11.01
C GLU A 28 -3.93 -5.41 9.56
N TYR A 29 -4.55 -4.27 9.24
CA TYR A 29 -4.97 -3.95 7.88
C TYR A 29 -3.81 -3.89 6.88
N TYR A 30 -2.65 -3.39 7.32
CA TYR A 30 -1.50 -3.20 6.43
C TYR A 30 -0.56 -4.40 6.39
N ASP A 31 -0.57 -5.26 7.40
CA ASP A 31 0.32 -6.41 7.53
C ASP A 31 -0.05 -7.56 6.59
N THR A 32 0.30 -7.38 5.32
CA THR A 32 0.20 -8.41 4.28
C THR A 32 1.53 -8.55 3.56
N ASP A 33 1.83 -9.76 3.10
CA ASP A 33 3.02 -10.02 2.28
C ASP A 33 3.03 -9.14 1.02
N PHE A 34 1.86 -8.92 0.40
CA PHE A 34 1.71 -8.05 -0.75
C PHE A 34 2.14 -6.61 -0.45
N ASN A 35 1.65 -6.01 0.64
CA ASN A 35 2.01 -4.64 0.99
C ASN A 35 3.50 -4.49 1.27
N LEU A 36 4.08 -5.40 2.03
CA LEU A 36 5.51 -5.38 2.34
C LEU A 36 6.37 -5.59 1.10
N LEU A 37 5.93 -6.48 0.18
CA LEU A 37 6.61 -6.70 -1.08
C LEU A 37 6.61 -5.46 -1.98
N ARG A 38 5.51 -4.69 -2.03
CA ARG A 38 5.47 -3.41 -2.76
C ARG A 38 6.53 -2.43 -2.27
N TRP A 39 6.77 -2.36 -0.97
CA TRP A 39 7.83 -1.51 -0.41
C TRP A 39 9.23 -1.99 -0.77
N LEU A 40 9.47 -3.31 -0.70
CA LEU A 40 10.75 -3.90 -1.10
C LEU A 40 11.05 -3.69 -2.59
N GLN A 41 10.04 -3.85 -3.45
CA GLN A 41 10.18 -3.67 -4.89
C GLN A 41 10.29 -2.19 -5.29
N GLY A 42 9.48 -1.31 -4.70
CA GLY A 42 9.51 0.14 -4.97
C GLY A 42 10.78 0.84 -4.46
N HIS A 43 11.57 0.16 -3.62
CA HIS A 43 12.84 0.65 -3.09
C HIS A 43 13.95 -0.40 -3.21
N ALA A 44 13.96 -1.18 -4.30
CA ALA A 44 14.89 -2.30 -4.50
C ALA A 44 16.38 -1.92 -4.44
N GLN A 45 16.71 -0.64 -4.65
CA GLN A 45 18.07 -0.09 -4.55
C GLN A 45 18.53 0.19 -3.11
N LEU A 46 17.63 0.10 -2.13
CA LEU A 46 17.93 0.40 -0.73
C LEU A 46 18.15 -0.87 0.09
N SER A 47 18.88 -0.71 1.19
CA SER A 47 18.97 -1.74 2.23
C SER A 47 17.61 -1.95 2.92
N ILE A 48 17.34 -3.15 3.43
CA ILE A 48 16.08 -3.43 4.16
C ILE A 48 15.89 -2.48 5.37
N PRO A 49 16.92 -2.14 6.17
CA PRO A 49 16.80 -1.13 7.21
C PRO A 49 16.38 0.26 6.71
N ASP A 50 16.87 0.70 5.55
CA ASP A 50 16.47 1.97 4.94
C ASP A 50 15.03 1.95 4.44
N VAL A 51 14.61 0.84 3.84
CA VAL A 51 13.20 0.60 3.49
C VAL A 51 12.34 0.64 4.74
N ALA A 52 12.75 -0.03 5.82
CA ALA A 52 12.06 -0.02 7.10
C ALA A 52 11.91 1.41 7.66
N ARG A 53 12.97 2.22 7.64
CA ARG A 53 12.91 3.62 8.09
C ARG A 53 11.84 4.43 7.33
N LYS A 54 11.79 4.30 6.01
CA LYS A 54 10.78 4.96 5.16
C LYS A 54 9.37 4.41 5.43
N LEU A 55 9.24 3.09 5.52
CA LEU A 55 7.97 2.43 5.79
C LEU A 55 7.41 2.83 7.16
N ARG A 56 8.23 2.92 8.21
CA ARG A 56 7.80 3.40 9.53
C ARG A 56 7.22 4.82 9.46
N HIS A 57 7.84 5.71 8.70
CA HIS A 57 7.29 7.05 8.48
C HIS A 57 5.92 6.99 7.79
N HIS A 58 5.79 6.18 6.74
CA HIS A 58 4.51 5.95 6.07
C HIS A 58 3.45 5.39 7.02
N LEU A 59 3.76 4.36 7.80
CA LEU A 59 2.84 3.73 8.74
C LEU A 59 2.37 4.70 9.84
N LYS A 60 3.27 5.54 10.36
CA LYS A 60 2.92 6.61 11.29
C LYS A 60 1.98 7.64 10.66
N ALA A 61 2.23 8.04 9.41
CA ALA A 61 1.33 8.93 8.67
C ALA A 61 -0.06 8.30 8.48
N ARG A 62 -0.13 6.99 8.18
CA ARG A 62 -1.41 6.26 8.09
C ARG A 62 -2.19 6.25 9.40
N LYS A 63 -1.49 6.08 10.53
CA LYS A 63 -2.05 6.08 11.89
C LYS A 63 -2.28 7.49 12.47
N SER A 64 -1.98 8.55 11.73
CA SER A 64 -2.20 9.92 12.18
C SER A 64 -3.69 10.22 12.37
N THR A 65 -4.03 11.47 12.68
CA THR A 65 -5.41 11.97 12.78
C THR A 65 -6.26 11.64 11.54
N TRP A 66 -5.64 11.39 10.38
CA TRP A 66 -6.31 10.98 9.15
C TRP A 66 -6.82 9.54 9.15
N ASN A 67 -6.28 8.64 10.00
CA ASN A 67 -6.67 7.23 10.11
C ASN A 67 -6.91 6.55 8.75
N LEU A 68 -5.88 6.54 7.90
CA LEU A 68 -5.97 6.15 6.49
C LEU A 68 -6.39 4.68 6.28
N ASP A 69 -6.27 3.83 7.29
CA ASP A 69 -6.75 2.43 7.23
C ASP A 69 -8.27 2.35 7.21
N LYS A 70 -8.98 3.33 7.79
CA LYS A 70 -10.44 3.34 7.91
C LYS A 70 -11.12 4.47 7.14
N ILE A 71 -10.37 5.42 6.56
CA ILE A 71 -10.91 6.60 5.89
C ILE A 71 -11.95 6.28 4.80
N HIS A 72 -11.81 5.15 4.11
CA HIS A 72 -12.75 4.69 3.08
C HIS A 72 -14.14 4.32 3.62
N LYS A 73 -14.28 4.13 4.94
CA LYS A 73 -15.55 3.83 5.61
C LYS A 73 -16.31 5.09 6.01
N ASN A 74 -15.65 6.26 5.98
CA ASN A 74 -16.26 7.51 6.35
C ASN A 74 -17.14 8.01 5.20
N GLU A 75 -18.24 8.67 5.54
CA GLU A 75 -19.06 9.35 4.54
C GLU A 75 -18.30 10.52 3.92
N ARG A 76 -18.45 10.68 2.60
CA ARG A 76 -17.83 11.76 1.84
C ARG A 76 -18.64 13.04 1.94
N THR A 77 -18.55 13.72 3.08
CA THR A 77 -19.35 14.94 3.35
C THR A 77 -18.61 16.26 3.10
N HIS A 78 -17.31 16.22 2.77
CA HIS A 78 -16.53 17.44 2.58
C HIS A 78 -17.03 18.27 1.38
N PRO A 79 -17.17 19.61 1.49
CA PRO A 79 -17.71 20.47 0.42
C PRO A 79 -16.98 20.35 -0.92
N ILE A 80 -15.70 19.98 -0.92
CA ILE A 80 -14.94 19.73 -2.14
C ILE A 80 -15.61 18.69 -3.06
N HIS A 81 -16.32 17.72 -2.49
CA HIS A 81 -17.01 16.69 -3.26
C HIS A 81 -18.19 17.23 -4.08
N ASN A 82 -18.70 18.43 -3.77
CA ASN A 82 -19.69 19.10 -4.61
C ASN A 82 -19.09 19.61 -5.92
N HIS A 83 -17.78 19.91 -5.93
CA HIS A 83 -17.04 20.47 -7.05
C HIS A 83 -16.10 19.45 -7.72
N TRP A 84 -15.75 18.39 -7.01
CA TRP A 84 -14.91 17.28 -7.45
C TRP A 84 -15.68 15.97 -7.23
N ARG A 85 -16.67 15.76 -8.09
CA ARG A 85 -17.76 14.81 -7.81
C ARG A 85 -17.30 13.36 -7.70
N TYR A 86 -16.33 12.90 -8.49
CA TYR A 86 -15.84 11.51 -8.39
C TYR A 86 -14.57 11.28 -9.19
N GLY A 87 -13.68 10.44 -8.63
CA GLY A 87 -12.78 9.64 -9.44
C GLY A 87 -13.48 8.32 -9.80
N ILE A 88 -13.36 7.88 -11.05
CA ILE A 88 -13.90 6.58 -11.49
C ILE A 88 -12.86 5.53 -11.17
N THR A 89 -13.11 4.72 -10.13
CA THR A 89 -12.28 3.55 -9.81
C THR A 89 -13.04 2.27 -10.10
N GLY A 90 -12.48 1.40 -10.93
CA GLY A 90 -13.10 0.12 -11.28
C GLY A 90 -12.14 -0.85 -11.95
N LEU A 91 -12.60 -2.06 -12.25
CA LEU A 91 -11.82 -2.99 -13.05
C LEU A 91 -11.71 -2.48 -14.49
N SER A 92 -10.55 -2.68 -15.11
CA SER A 92 -10.24 -2.25 -16.47
C SER A 92 -11.23 -2.77 -17.51
N GLY A 93 -11.83 -3.95 -17.29
CA GLY A 93 -12.72 -4.63 -18.25
C GLY A 93 -12.01 -5.12 -19.52
N THR A 94 -10.76 -4.69 -19.76
CA THR A 94 -9.91 -5.04 -20.91
C THR A 94 -8.64 -5.77 -20.47
N LEU A 95 -8.06 -5.39 -19.33
CA LEU A 95 -6.90 -6.06 -18.74
C LEU A 95 -7.30 -6.84 -17.48
N GLU A 96 -6.81 -8.08 -17.37
CA GLU A 96 -7.08 -8.96 -16.25
C GLU A 96 -6.41 -8.46 -14.96
N ASN A 97 -7.17 -8.39 -13.86
CA ASN A 97 -6.72 -7.95 -12.54
C ASN A 97 -6.11 -6.53 -12.51
N VAL A 98 -6.46 -5.67 -13.46
CA VAL A 98 -6.03 -4.27 -13.49
C VAL A 98 -7.16 -3.35 -13.04
N ILE A 99 -6.85 -2.46 -12.11
CA ILE A 99 -7.74 -1.39 -11.66
C ILE A 99 -7.45 -0.15 -12.51
N VAL A 100 -8.50 0.48 -13.01
CA VAL A 100 -8.46 1.81 -13.61
C VAL A 100 -8.95 2.80 -12.57
N ASN A 101 -8.17 3.84 -12.32
CA ASN A 101 -8.56 4.99 -11.50
C ASN A 101 -8.43 6.25 -12.35
N ILE A 102 -9.55 6.90 -12.65
CA ILE A 102 -9.59 8.17 -13.38
C ILE A 102 -9.91 9.25 -12.36
N GLU A 103 -8.95 10.13 -12.10
CA GLU A 103 -9.13 11.35 -11.32
C GLU A 103 -9.00 12.53 -12.29
N GLN A 104 -9.92 13.51 -12.20
CA GLN A 104 -9.86 14.75 -13.00
C GLN A 104 -8.93 15.78 -12.38
#